data_AF-A0A258RYT5-F1
#
_entry.id   AF-A0A258RYT5-F1
#
_cell.length_a   1.000
_cell.length_b   1.000
_cell.length_c   1.000
_cell.angle_alpha   90.00
_cell.angle_beta   90.00
_cell.angle_gamma   90.00
#
_symmetry.space_group_name_H-M   'P 1'
#
loop_
_entity.id
_entity.type
_entity.pdbx_description
1 polymer ?
#
loop_
_entity_poly.entity_id
_entity_poly.type
_entity_poly.pdbx_seq_one_letter_code
_entity_poly.pdbx_strand_id
1 'polypeptide(L)'
;MQILTSAFVLTLVAVWYVWPSLVKTSRDSALTILLFVNVPRYVGMTLLVTGMVDPNLPRGFLLGAAYGDLVEAAMALVCIFALRSGWKLAIPLVWVTNSWGFLDLLNGLRGVLNLNVPSFNLATFWYVYTFYAPLVLVSHLMIFWILIKPRTWKR
;
A
#
# COMPACT_ATOMS: atom_id res chain seq x y z
N MET A 1 -11.08 -16.42 1.13
CA MET A 1 -10.82 -16.78 -0.28
C MET A 1 -10.49 -15.56 -1.14
N GLN A 2 -11.35 -14.52 -1.20
CA GLN A 2 -11.12 -13.34 -2.07
C GLN A 2 -9.76 -12.65 -1.89
N ILE A 3 -9.34 -12.34 -0.65
CA ILE A 3 -8.03 -11.70 -0.38
C ILE A 3 -6.87 -12.52 -0.94
N LEU A 4 -6.86 -13.83 -0.69
CA LEU A 4 -5.81 -14.75 -1.16
C LEU A 4 -5.80 -14.85 -2.68
N THR A 5 -6.98 -14.95 -3.30
CA THR A 5 -7.13 -14.99 -4.76
C THR A 5 -6.63 -13.69 -5.40
N SER A 6 -7.01 -12.52 -4.87
CA SER A 6 -6.52 -11.23 -5.35
C SER A 6 -5.01 -11.10 -5.18
N ALA A 7 -4.46 -11.48 -4.02
CA ALA A 7 -3.02 -11.46 -3.79
C ALA A 7 -2.29 -12.36 -4.78
N PHE A 8 -2.81 -13.55 -5.06
CA PHE A 8 -2.23 -14.46 -6.06
C PHE A 8 -2.27 -13.87 -7.46
N VAL A 9 -3.43 -13.41 -7.93
CA VAL A 9 -3.60 -12.83 -9.27
C VAL A 9 -2.73 -11.58 -9.44
N LEU A 10 -2.71 -10.67 -8.47
CA LEU A 10 -1.90 -9.46 -8.52
C LEU A 10 -0.41 -9.77 -8.45
N THR A 11 -0.01 -10.82 -7.72
CA THR A 11 1.37 -11.32 -7.75
C THR A 11 1.75 -11.83 -9.14
N LEU A 12 0.88 -12.61 -9.80
CA LEU A 12 1.13 -13.06 -11.17
C LEU A 12 1.26 -11.88 -12.14
N VAL A 13 0.35 -10.90 -12.07
CA VAL A 13 0.43 -9.67 -12.88
C VAL A 13 1.73 -8.93 -12.60
N ALA A 14 2.12 -8.80 -11.33
CA ALA A 14 3.34 -8.15 -10.92
C ALA A 14 4.59 -8.85 -11.46
N VAL A 15 4.68 -10.18 -11.35
CA VAL A 15 5.84 -10.95 -11.82
C VAL A 15 5.92 -11.00 -13.34
N TRP A 16 4.80 -11.20 -14.04
CA TRP A 16 4.79 -11.43 -15.48
C TRP A 16 4.84 -10.14 -16.31
N TYR A 17 4.26 -9.05 -15.82
CA TYR A 17 4.10 -7.83 -16.63
C TYR A 17 4.75 -6.60 -15.99
N VAL A 18 4.57 -6.39 -14.68
CA VAL A 18 5.08 -5.18 -14.02
C VAL A 18 6.59 -5.26 -13.82
N TRP A 19 7.09 -6.36 -13.24
CA TRP A 19 8.49 -6.56 -12.90
C TRP A 19 9.44 -6.47 -14.10
N PRO A 20 9.18 -7.15 -15.24
CA PRO A 20 10.04 -7.05 -16.41
C PRO A 20 10.10 -5.64 -16.99
N SER A 21 9.04 -4.85 -16.82
CA SER A 21 8.96 -3.45 -17.26
C SER A 21 9.71 -2.53 -16.31
N LEU A 22 9.59 -2.72 -14.99
CA LEU A 22 10.28 -1.90 -13.99
C LEU A 22 11.81 -2.02 -14.07
N VAL A 23 12.34 -3.20 -14.37
CA VAL A 23 13.80 -3.44 -14.49
C VAL A 23 14.42 -2.69 -15.67
N LYS A 24 13.62 -2.31 -16.68
CA LYS A 24 14.09 -1.54 -17.85
C LYS A 24 14.14 -0.03 -17.60
N THR A 25 13.39 0.44 -16.61
CA THR A 25 13.23 1.85 -16.25
C THR A 25 14.29 2.25 -15.20
N SER A 26 14.58 3.54 -14.97
CA SER A 26 15.48 3.95 -13.88
C SER A 26 14.90 3.58 -12.51
N ARG A 27 15.76 3.36 -11.51
CA ARG A 27 15.33 2.94 -10.17
C ARG A 27 14.32 3.93 -9.58
N ASP A 28 14.60 5.23 -9.68
CA ASP A 28 13.78 6.26 -9.07
C ASP A 28 12.40 6.36 -9.75
N SER A 29 12.34 6.13 -11.06
CA SER A 29 11.08 6.03 -11.80
C SER A 29 10.30 4.76 -11.45
N ALA A 30 10.99 3.62 -11.28
CA ALA A 30 10.36 2.38 -10.84
C ALA A 30 9.75 2.50 -9.44
N LEU A 31 10.49 3.11 -8.49
CA LEU A 31 10.00 3.42 -7.15
C LEU A 31 8.82 4.40 -7.20
N THR A 32 8.89 5.43 -8.04
CA THR A 32 7.79 6.40 -8.21
C THR A 32 6.49 5.72 -8.64
N ILE A 33 6.54 4.82 -9.63
CA ILE A 33 5.37 4.08 -10.11
C ILE A 33 4.74 3.27 -8.97
N LEU A 34 5.55 2.55 -8.19
CA LEU A 34 5.06 1.73 -7.07
C LEU A 34 4.54 2.58 -5.90
N LEU A 35 5.17 3.73 -5.60
CA LEU A 35 4.69 4.66 -4.59
C LEU A 35 3.33 5.26 -4.97
N PHE A 36 3.06 5.51 -6.25
CA PHE A 36 1.74 5.95 -6.70
C PHE A 36 0.64 4.92 -6.43
N VAL A 37 0.96 3.62 -6.30
CA VAL A 37 -0.01 2.61 -5.85
C VAL A 37 -0.42 2.83 -4.39
N ASN A 38 0.43 3.46 -3.58
CA ASN A 38 0.17 3.74 -2.16
C ASN A 38 -0.51 5.09 -1.93
N VAL A 39 -0.43 6.03 -2.87
CA VAL A 39 -1.04 7.36 -2.71
C VAL A 39 -2.57 7.29 -2.54
N PRO A 40 -3.34 6.49 -3.30
CA PRO A 40 -4.79 6.40 -3.14
C PRO A 40 -5.24 5.81 -1.79
N ARG A 41 -4.31 5.43 -0.89
CA ARG A 41 -4.67 5.01 0.47
C ARG A 41 -5.45 6.11 1.21
N TYR A 42 -5.39 7.38 0.80
CA TYR A 42 -6.31 8.41 1.33
C TYR A 42 -7.81 8.04 1.21
N VAL A 43 -8.21 7.14 0.30
CA VAL A 43 -9.57 6.58 0.20
C VAL A 43 -9.98 5.85 1.48
N GLY A 44 -9.03 5.36 2.29
CA GLY A 44 -9.26 4.77 3.61
C GLY A 44 -10.02 5.70 4.57
N MET A 45 -9.97 7.02 4.34
CA MET A 45 -10.78 8.00 5.08
C MET A 45 -12.29 7.78 4.95
N THR A 46 -12.75 7.05 3.92
CA THR A 46 -14.17 6.68 3.77
C THR A 46 -14.67 5.77 4.90
N LEU A 47 -13.79 5.10 5.66
CA LEU A 47 -14.13 4.40 6.90
C LEU A 47 -14.76 5.31 7.97
N LEU A 48 -14.46 6.61 7.93
CA LEU A 48 -14.98 7.61 8.86
C LEU A 48 -16.23 8.32 8.33
N VAL A 49 -16.67 8.02 7.10
CA VAL A 49 -17.90 8.58 6.53
C VAL A 49 -19.11 7.89 7.15
N THR A 50 -20.00 8.69 7.73
CA THR A 50 -21.23 8.20 8.35
C THR A 50 -22.05 7.37 7.36
N GLY A 51 -22.39 6.15 7.74
CA GLY A 51 -23.22 5.23 6.93
C GLY A 51 -22.46 4.41 5.88
N MET A 52 -21.13 4.57 5.76
CA MET A 52 -20.34 3.80 4.81
C MET A 52 -20.07 2.35 5.28
N VAL A 53 -19.86 2.17 6.58
CA VAL A 53 -19.58 0.88 7.21
C VAL A 53 -20.46 0.69 8.44
N ASP A 54 -20.52 -0.53 8.94
CA ASP A 54 -21.30 -0.92 10.12
C ASP A 54 -20.96 -0.02 11.32
N PRO A 55 -21.97 0.63 11.95
CA PRO A 55 -21.75 1.49 13.11
C PRO A 55 -21.25 0.74 14.34
N ASN A 56 -21.41 -0.59 14.40
CA ASN A 56 -20.92 -1.43 15.50
C ASN A 56 -19.43 -1.79 15.36
N LEU A 57 -18.80 -1.48 14.22
CA LEU A 57 -17.38 -1.76 14.02
C LEU A 57 -16.55 -0.87 14.97
N PRO A 58 -15.59 -1.43 15.74
CA PRO A 58 -14.90 -0.67 16.76
C PRO A 58 -14.22 0.59 16.23
N ARG A 59 -14.58 1.74 16.82
CA ARG A 59 -14.08 3.05 16.40
C ARG A 59 -12.55 3.15 16.41
N GLY A 60 -11.88 2.45 17.34
CA GLY A 60 -10.42 2.39 17.37
C GLY A 60 -9.81 1.77 16.11
N PHE A 61 -10.44 0.73 15.55
CA PHE A 61 -10.02 0.11 14.29
C PHE A 61 -10.25 1.05 13.11
N LEU A 62 -11.42 1.69 13.05
CA LEU A 62 -11.75 2.65 11.99
C LEU A 62 -10.77 3.83 11.95
N LEU A 63 -10.51 4.44 13.11
CA LEU A 63 -9.57 5.56 13.22
C LEU A 63 -8.15 5.11 12.87
N GLY A 64 -7.72 3.96 13.41
CA GLY A 64 -6.39 3.41 13.14
C GLY A 64 -6.17 3.18 11.65
N ALA A 65 -7.09 2.48 10.98
CA ALA A 65 -7.00 2.20 9.55
C ALA A 65 -7.07 3.49 8.70
N ALA A 66 -8.04 4.37 8.96
CA ALA A 66 -8.22 5.59 8.17
C ALA A 66 -7.02 6.54 8.27
N TYR A 67 -6.53 6.81 9.48
CA TYR A 67 -5.39 7.70 9.67
C TYR A 67 -4.06 7.05 9.28
N GLY A 68 -3.89 5.75 9.52
CA GLY A 68 -2.71 5.00 9.06
C GLY A 68 -2.55 5.08 7.54
N ASP A 69 -3.64 4.82 6.82
CA ASP A 69 -3.72 4.96 5.37
C ASP A 69 -3.43 6.39 4.88
N LEU A 70 -3.97 7.41 5.56
CA LEU A 70 -3.75 8.82 5.21
C LEU A 70 -2.29 9.24 5.41
N VAL A 71 -1.66 8.81 6.51
CA VAL A 71 -0.25 9.09 6.78
C VAL A 71 0.62 8.43 5.73
N GLU A 72 0.37 7.16 5.38
CA GLU A 72 1.14 6.49 4.33
C GLU A 72 0.95 7.19 2.97
N ALA A 73 -0.27 7.57 2.61
CA ALA A 73 -0.55 8.30 1.37
C ALA A 73 0.27 9.60 1.28
N ALA A 74 0.32 10.37 2.38
CA ALA A 74 1.09 11.60 2.45
C ALA A 74 2.61 11.34 2.34
N MET A 75 3.13 10.35 3.07
CA MET A 75 4.55 9.98 3.03
C MET A 75 4.96 9.48 1.64
N ALA A 76 4.12 8.67 1.00
CA ALA A 76 4.35 8.17 -0.36
C ALA A 76 4.41 9.34 -1.36
N LEU A 77 3.52 10.32 -1.24
CA LEU A 77 3.52 11.50 -2.10
C LEU A 77 4.79 12.35 -1.90
N VAL A 78 5.23 12.55 -0.65
CA VAL A 78 6.49 13.24 -0.35
C VAL A 78 7.69 12.49 -0.94
N CYS A 79 7.71 11.15 -0.84
CA CYS A 79 8.75 10.34 -1.48
C CYS A 79 8.79 10.51 -3.00
N ILE A 80 7.63 10.59 -3.66
CA ILE A 80 7.55 10.83 -5.10
C ILE A 80 8.19 12.18 -5.45
N PHE A 81 7.83 13.25 -4.73
CA PHE A 81 8.46 14.57 -4.96
C PHE A 81 9.97 14.54 -4.69
N ALA A 82 10.41 13.86 -3.63
CA ALA A 82 11.82 13.68 -3.31
C ALA A 82 12.61 12.98 -4.44
N LEU A 83 12.06 11.88 -4.97
CA LEU A 83 12.66 11.13 -6.09
C LEU A 83 12.69 11.97 -7.37
N ARG A 84 11.60 12.68 -7.69
CA ARG A 84 11.49 13.52 -8.89
C ARG A 84 12.43 14.73 -8.85
N SER A 85 12.72 15.23 -7.66
CA SER A 85 13.64 16.36 -7.44
C SER A 85 15.11 15.93 -7.37
N GLY A 86 15.41 14.63 -7.48
CA GLY A 86 16.77 14.09 -7.35
C GLY A 86 17.37 14.28 -5.95
N TRP A 87 16.53 14.36 -4.91
CA TRP A 87 16.98 14.65 -3.56
C TRP A 87 17.85 13.51 -3.02
N LYS A 88 19.02 13.84 -2.45
CA LYS A 88 19.98 12.84 -1.93
C LYS A 88 19.39 11.93 -0.86
N LEU A 89 18.38 12.41 -0.12
CA LEU A 89 17.69 11.66 0.94
C LEU A 89 16.46 10.89 0.45
N ALA A 90 16.15 10.89 -0.85
CA ALA A 90 14.96 10.23 -1.37
C ALA A 90 14.94 8.72 -1.07
N ILE A 91 16.07 8.02 -1.25
CA ILE A 91 16.11 6.56 -1.00
C ILE A 91 15.95 6.20 0.48
N PRO A 92 16.68 6.82 1.44
CA PRO A 92 16.39 6.64 2.86
C PRO A 92 14.93 6.94 3.22
N LEU A 93 14.35 7.99 2.64
CA LEU A 93 12.96 8.36 2.90
C LEU A 93 11.97 7.30 2.38
N VAL A 94 12.23 6.72 1.20
CA VAL A 94 11.44 5.61 0.65
C VAL A 94 11.56 4.37 1.53
N TRP A 95 12.74 4.09 2.09
CA TRP A 95 12.90 3.00 3.07
C TRP A 95 12.02 3.18 4.30
N VAL A 96 12.06 4.37 4.90
CA VAL A 96 11.26 4.70 6.10
C VAL A 96 9.77 4.62 5.78
N THR A 97 9.34 5.24 4.69
CA THR A 97 7.94 5.26 4.24
C THR A 97 7.44 3.86 3.96
N ASN A 98 8.15 3.09 3.13
CA ASN A 98 7.73 1.73 2.79
C ASN A 98 7.68 0.79 4.01
N SER A 99 8.57 1.00 4.98
CA SER A 99 8.57 0.24 6.24
C SER A 99 7.39 0.61 7.13
N TRP A 100 7.10 1.91 7.27
CA TRP A 100 5.95 2.41 8.00
C TRP A 100 4.64 1.90 7.40
N GLY A 101 4.42 2.12 6.10
CA GLY A 101 3.21 1.69 5.40
C GLY A 101 2.99 0.18 5.41
N PHE A 102 4.07 -0.60 5.35
CA PHE A 102 3.98 -2.06 5.47
C PHE A 102 3.60 -2.50 6.88
N LEU A 103 4.15 -1.89 7.93
CA LEU A 103 3.77 -2.16 9.31
C LEU A 103 2.32 -1.76 9.59
N ASP A 104 1.88 -0.63 9.05
CA ASP A 104 0.49 -0.19 9.13
C ASP A 104 -0.46 -1.18 8.44
N LEU A 105 -0.11 -1.65 7.24
CA LEU A 105 -0.86 -2.70 6.53
C LEU A 105 -0.96 -4.00 7.35
N LEU A 106 0.14 -4.42 7.98
CA LEU A 106 0.14 -5.60 8.85
C LEU A 106 -0.72 -5.39 10.10
N ASN A 107 -0.70 -4.19 10.68
CA ASN A 107 -1.54 -3.84 11.81
C ASN A 107 -3.03 -3.85 11.43
N GLY A 108 -3.37 -3.30 10.26
CA GLY A 108 -4.71 -3.37 9.69
C GLY A 108 -5.16 -4.81 9.47
N LEU A 109 -4.31 -5.66 8.90
CA LEU A 109 -4.58 -7.09 8.71
C LEU A 109 -4.81 -7.81 10.05
N ARG A 110 -4.00 -7.52 11.07
CA ARG A 110 -4.21 -8.04 12.43
C ARG A 110 -5.57 -7.61 12.99
N GLY A 111 -5.95 -6.35 12.81
CA GLY A 111 -7.26 -5.84 13.21
C GLY A 111 -8.41 -6.56 12.49
N VAL A 112 -8.28 -6.78 11.17
CA VAL A 112 -9.26 -7.52 10.36
C VAL A 112 -9.48 -8.93 10.89
N LEU A 113 -8.41 -9.64 11.25
CA LEU A 113 -8.48 -11.00 11.78
C LEU A 113 -9.02 -11.04 13.22
N ASN A 114 -8.49 -10.20 14.11
CA ASN A 114 -8.84 -10.21 15.54
C ASN A 114 -10.29 -9.82 15.80
N LEU A 115 -10.80 -8.84 15.04
CA LEU A 115 -12.19 -8.37 15.19
C LEU A 115 -13.16 -9.15 14.32
N ASN A 116 -12.66 -10.10 13.51
CA ASN A 116 -13.46 -10.76 12.48
C ASN A 116 -14.21 -9.73 11.60
N VAL A 117 -13.52 -8.69 11.13
CA VAL A 117 -14.08 -7.58 10.34
C VAL A 117 -15.02 -8.03 9.21
N PRO A 118 -14.79 -9.17 8.52
CA PRO A 118 -15.73 -9.69 7.52
C PRO A 118 -17.14 -10.05 8.04
N SER A 119 -17.35 -10.17 9.35
CA SER A 119 -18.70 -10.37 9.92
C SER A 119 -19.53 -9.09 10.02
N PHE A 120 -18.91 -7.92 9.78
CA PHE A 120 -19.61 -6.62 9.78
C PHE A 120 -20.01 -6.23 8.35
N ASN A 121 -21.02 -5.36 8.23
CA ASN A 121 -21.39 -4.80 6.93
C ASN A 121 -20.42 -3.70 6.49
N LEU A 122 -19.53 -4.02 5.55
CA LEU A 122 -18.55 -3.07 4.99
C LEU A 122 -19.02 -2.44 3.67
N ALA A 123 -20.22 -2.80 3.19
CA ALA A 123 -20.76 -2.36 1.91
C ALA A 123 -19.72 -2.42 0.77
N THR A 124 -19.60 -1.35 -0.02
CA THR A 124 -18.60 -1.25 -1.10
C THR A 124 -17.18 -1.08 -0.61
N PHE A 125 -16.97 -0.71 0.66
CA PHE A 125 -15.62 -0.58 1.24
C PHE A 125 -14.91 -1.95 1.32
N TRP A 126 -15.66 -3.06 1.24
CA TRP A 126 -15.08 -4.40 1.16
C TRP A 126 -14.09 -4.59 -0.02
N TYR A 127 -14.26 -3.86 -1.13
CA TYR A 127 -13.31 -3.90 -2.25
C TYR A 127 -11.94 -3.33 -1.88
N VAL A 128 -11.87 -2.42 -0.90
CA VAL A 128 -10.59 -1.91 -0.40
C VAL A 128 -9.82 -3.04 0.28
N TYR A 129 -10.45 -3.86 1.12
CA TYR A 129 -9.79 -4.99 1.77
C TYR A 129 -9.47 -6.15 0.82
N THR A 130 -10.33 -6.42 -0.15
CA THR A 130 -10.20 -7.62 -0.99
C THR A 130 -9.43 -7.43 -2.26
N PHE A 131 -9.33 -6.21 -2.79
CA PHE A 131 -8.60 -5.92 -4.02
C PHE A 131 -7.46 -4.93 -3.78
N TYR A 132 -7.75 -3.77 -3.18
CA TYR A 132 -6.77 -2.72 -3.04
C TYR A 132 -5.67 -3.05 -2.01
N ALA A 133 -6.01 -3.65 -0.86
CA ALA A 133 -5.02 -4.04 0.13
C ALA A 133 -4.02 -5.10 -0.39
N PRO A 134 -4.44 -6.14 -1.13
CA PRO A 134 -3.51 -7.02 -1.85
C PRO A 134 -2.62 -6.30 -2.88
N LEU A 135 -3.16 -5.30 -3.59
CA LEU A 135 -2.37 -4.50 -4.54
C LEU A 135 -1.28 -3.69 -3.84
N VAL A 136 -1.63 -3.04 -2.73
CA VAL A 136 -0.72 -2.30 -1.86
C VAL A 136 0.33 -3.23 -1.25
N LEU A 137 -0.05 -4.43 -0.81
CA LEU A 137 0.87 -5.45 -0.31
C LEU A 137 1.94 -5.80 -1.36
N VAL A 138 1.51 -6.11 -2.58
CA VAL A 138 2.43 -6.44 -3.68
C VAL A 138 3.34 -5.26 -3.98
N SER A 139 2.83 -4.03 -3.99
CA SER A 139 3.63 -2.82 -4.17
C SER A 139 4.74 -2.68 -3.11
N HIS A 140 4.41 -2.83 -1.82
CA HIS A 140 5.39 -2.77 -0.73
C HIS A 140 6.50 -3.80 -0.88
N LEU A 141 6.15 -5.05 -1.22
CA LEU A 141 7.13 -6.12 -1.43
C LEU A 141 8.05 -5.83 -2.62
N MET A 142 7.50 -5.29 -3.71
CA MET A 142 8.30 -4.88 -4.88
C MET A 142 9.22 -3.70 -4.55
N ILE A 143 8.76 -2.71 -3.77
CA ILE A 143 9.59 -1.60 -3.32
C ILE A 143 10.75 -2.12 -2.49
N PHE A 144 10.50 -2.97 -1.47
CA PHE A 144 11.58 -3.59 -0.69
C PHE A 144 12.57 -4.33 -1.58
N TRP A 145 12.07 -5.10 -2.55
CA TRP A 145 12.92 -5.83 -3.47
C TRP A 145 13.82 -4.90 -4.30
N ILE A 146 13.28 -3.80 -4.83
CA ILE A 146 14.07 -2.79 -5.57
C ILE A 146 15.12 -2.13 -4.67
N LEU A 147 14.78 -1.86 -3.41
CA LEU A 147 15.68 -1.22 -2.46
C LEU A 147 16.82 -2.14 -1.99
N ILE A 148 16.57 -3.45 -1.88
CA ILE A 148 17.55 -4.46 -1.44
C ILE A 148 18.46 -4.89 -2.60
N LYS A 149 17.94 -4.97 -3.83
CA LYS A 149 18.70 -5.57 -4.94
C LYS A 149 19.94 -4.72 -5.29
N PRO A 150 21.16 -5.30 -5.24
CA PRO A 150 22.38 -4.57 -5.60
C PRO A 150 22.35 -4.14 -7.07
N ARG A 151 22.80 -2.91 -7.34
CA ARG A 151 22.68 -2.12 -8.59
C ARG A 151 22.79 -2.94 -9.89
N THR A 152 21.66 -3.45 -10.39
CA THR A 152 21.48 -3.82 -11.81
C THR A 152 20.71 -2.75 -12.58
N TRP A 153 20.22 -1.72 -11.90
CA TRP A 153 19.47 -0.63 -12.50
C TRP A 153 20.42 0.37 -13.18
N LYS A 154 20.17 0.69 -14.45
CA LYS A 154 20.84 1.81 -15.12
C LYS A 154 20.48 3.09 -14.36
N ARG A 155 21.51 3.86 -13.98
CA ARG A 155 21.35 5.20 -13.41
C ARG A 155 20.75 6.13 -14.45
#